data_AF-A0A2X2LM49-F1
#
_entry.id   AF-A0A2X2LM49-F1
#
_cell.length_a   1.000
_cell.length_b   1.000
_cell.length_c   1.000
_cell.angle_alpha   90.00
_cell.angle_beta   90.00
_cell.angle_gamma   90.00
#
_symmetry.space_group_name_H-M   'P 1'
#
loop_
_entity.id
_entity.type
_entity.pdbx_description
1 polymer ?
#
loop_
_entity_poly.entity_id
_entity_poly.type
_entity_poly.pdbx_seq_one_letter_code
_entity_poly.pdbx_strand_id
1 'polypeptide(L)'
;MTINFKNIDYLKSGNDVQKKAYRLLTDYQITTLLDAYDPIVVGTIPIQLDVGGSDIDIILCVNDFDALEEMLSLNFRLQRPADRVIVLPFHD
;
A
#
# COMPACT_ATOMS: atom_id res chain seq x y z
N MET A 1 -4.10 1.07 24.62
CA MET A 1 -2.94 1.50 23.81
C MET A 1 -3.48 2.14 22.54
N THR A 2 -2.90 3.25 22.12
CA THR A 2 -3.27 3.91 20.85
C THR A 2 -2.40 3.33 19.74
N ILE A 3 -3.03 2.82 18.68
CA ILE A 3 -2.31 2.30 17.51
C ILE A 3 -1.83 3.48 16.66
N ASN A 4 -0.56 3.47 16.25
CA ASN A 4 -0.04 4.42 15.27
C ASN A 4 -0.21 3.86 13.86
N PHE A 5 -1.25 4.31 13.14
CA PHE A 5 -1.53 3.85 11.78
C PHE A 5 -0.57 4.39 10.72
N LYS A 6 0.27 5.39 11.04
CA LYS A 6 1.28 5.92 10.11
C LYS A 6 2.50 5.02 9.94
N ASN A 7 2.67 4.01 10.77
CA ASN A 7 3.74 3.03 10.64
C ASN A 7 3.11 1.64 10.56
N ILE A 8 3.49 0.86 9.57
CA ILE A 8 2.97 -0.49 9.34
C ILE A 8 3.36 -1.53 10.41
N ASP A 9 4.22 -1.19 11.36
CA ASP A 9 4.72 -2.08 12.43
C ASP A 9 3.61 -2.76 13.23
N TYR A 10 2.43 -2.13 13.39
CA TYR A 10 1.31 -2.75 14.09
C TYR A 10 0.78 -4.02 13.37
N LEU A 11 1.00 -4.13 12.05
CA LEU A 11 0.61 -5.30 11.26
C LEU A 11 1.43 -6.55 11.64
N LYS A 12 2.66 -6.39 12.16
CA LYS A 12 3.52 -7.51 12.62
C LYS A 12 2.85 -8.38 13.69
N SER A 13 2.09 -7.74 14.56
CA SER A 13 1.39 -8.37 15.68
C SER A 13 -0.08 -8.67 15.39
N GLY A 14 -0.54 -8.39 14.16
CA GLY A 14 -1.91 -8.58 13.74
C GLY A 14 -2.33 -10.03 13.49
N ASN A 15 -3.47 -10.20 12.81
CA ASN A 15 -3.91 -11.50 12.30
C ASN A 15 -2.97 -12.00 11.17
N ASP A 16 -3.22 -13.20 10.65
CA ASP A 16 -2.36 -13.79 9.62
C ASP A 16 -2.34 -12.98 8.32
N VAL A 17 -3.46 -12.34 7.95
CA VAL A 17 -3.56 -11.48 6.78
C VAL A 17 -2.73 -10.21 6.95
N GLN A 18 -2.81 -9.55 8.12
CA GLN A 18 -1.99 -8.38 8.46
C GLN A 18 -0.50 -8.72 8.46
N LYS A 19 -0.11 -9.85 9.04
CA LYS A 19 1.29 -10.32 9.02
C LYS A 19 1.78 -10.60 7.60
N LYS A 20 0.91 -11.16 6.74
CA LYS A 20 1.22 -11.40 5.32
C LYS A 20 1.37 -10.08 4.56
N ALA A 21 0.48 -9.12 4.79
CA ALA A 21 0.56 -7.78 4.21
C ALA A 21 1.84 -7.05 4.65
N TYR A 22 2.18 -7.12 5.94
CA TYR A 22 3.44 -6.58 6.46
C TYR A 22 4.65 -7.14 5.70
N ARG A 23 4.76 -8.47 5.60
CA ARG A 23 5.86 -9.13 4.89
C ARG A 23 5.93 -8.72 3.43
N LEU A 24 4.81 -8.70 2.72
CA LEU A 24 4.77 -8.28 1.31
C LEU A 24 5.28 -6.84 1.17
N LEU A 25 4.77 -5.92 1.98
CA LEU A 25 5.19 -4.51 1.93
C LEU A 25 6.68 -4.33 2.23
N THR A 26 7.24 -5.10 3.17
CA THR A 26 8.66 -5.02 3.52
C THR A 26 9.57 -5.71 2.51
N ASP A 27 9.22 -6.92 2.09
CA ASP A 27 10.06 -7.76 1.23
C ASP A 27 10.23 -7.12 -0.16
N TYR A 28 9.16 -6.46 -0.65
CA TYR A 28 9.18 -5.69 -1.89
C TYR A 28 9.49 -4.20 -1.68
N GLN A 29 9.80 -3.78 -0.45
CA GLN A 29 10.18 -2.39 -0.11
C GLN A 29 9.17 -1.33 -0.58
N ILE A 30 7.87 -1.67 -0.61
CA ILE A 30 6.81 -0.82 -1.20
C ILE A 30 6.69 0.50 -0.43
N THR A 31 6.66 0.45 0.91
CA THR A 31 6.56 1.69 1.72
C THR A 31 7.83 2.53 1.65
N THR A 32 9.00 1.90 1.45
CA THR A 32 10.26 2.62 1.27
C THR A 32 10.32 3.31 -0.10
N LEU A 33 9.85 2.65 -1.15
CA LEU A 33 9.73 3.26 -2.48
C LEU A 33 8.82 4.49 -2.46
N LEU A 34 7.75 4.44 -1.66
CA LEU A 34 6.73 5.47 -1.57
C LEU A 34 7.01 6.53 -0.48
N ASP A 35 8.13 6.46 0.24
CA ASP A 35 8.40 7.26 1.46
C ASP A 35 8.30 8.78 1.23
N ALA A 36 8.72 9.26 0.05
CA ALA A 36 8.63 10.67 -0.33
C ALA A 36 7.18 11.20 -0.43
N TYR A 37 6.19 10.32 -0.40
CA TYR A 37 4.76 10.62 -0.53
C TYR A 37 3.97 10.29 0.75
N ASP A 38 4.62 10.12 1.91
CA ASP A 38 3.98 9.84 3.20
C ASP A 38 2.97 8.66 3.16
N PRO A 39 3.41 7.43 2.82
CA PRO A 39 2.50 6.33 2.55
C PRO A 39 1.78 5.85 3.81
N ILE A 40 0.45 5.72 3.71
CA ILE A 40 -0.36 5.15 4.78
C ILE A 40 -1.15 3.96 4.22
N VAL A 41 -0.93 2.78 4.81
CA VAL A 41 -1.73 1.60 4.51
C VAL A 41 -3.10 1.75 5.16
N VAL A 42 -4.14 1.68 4.34
CA VAL A 42 -5.54 1.89 4.74
C VAL A 42 -6.40 0.73 4.25
N GLY A 43 -7.72 0.89 4.32
CA GLY A 43 -8.66 -0.13 3.86
C GLY A 43 -8.93 -1.21 4.91
N THR A 44 -9.33 -2.38 4.44
CA THR A 44 -9.92 -3.43 5.27
C THR A 44 -8.90 -4.18 6.14
N ILE A 45 -7.68 -4.38 5.62
CA ILE A 45 -6.60 -5.13 6.30
C ILE A 45 -6.11 -4.43 7.58
N PRO A 46 -5.78 -3.12 7.60
CA PRO A 46 -5.39 -2.41 8.82
C PRO A 46 -6.35 -2.54 10.00
N ILE A 47 -7.65 -2.59 9.72
CA ILE A 47 -8.72 -2.60 10.73
C ILE A 47 -9.35 -3.99 10.94
N GLN A 48 -8.77 -5.04 10.35
CA GLN A 48 -9.22 -6.43 10.50
C GLN A 48 -10.65 -6.68 10.02
N LEU A 49 -11.08 -5.94 8.99
CA LEU A 49 -12.37 -6.15 8.31
C LEU A 49 -12.16 -6.75 6.91
N ASP A 50 -10.97 -7.30 6.65
CA ASP A 50 -10.64 -7.97 5.40
C ASP A 50 -11.48 -9.24 5.19
N VAL A 51 -11.75 -9.52 3.91
CA VAL A 51 -12.44 -10.73 3.47
C VAL A 51 -11.61 -11.40 2.37
N GLY A 52 -12.01 -12.59 1.95
CA GLY A 52 -11.36 -13.26 0.82
C GLY A 52 -11.34 -12.37 -0.42
N GLY A 53 -10.14 -12.10 -0.94
CA GLY A 53 -9.92 -11.23 -2.10
C GLY A 53 -9.65 -9.76 -1.79
N SER A 54 -9.62 -9.34 -0.52
CA SER A 54 -9.16 -8.00 -0.14
C SER A 54 -7.74 -7.72 -0.64
N ASP A 55 -7.54 -6.54 -1.22
CA ASP A 55 -6.27 -5.97 -1.64
C ASP A 55 -5.64 -5.09 -0.54
N ILE A 56 -4.44 -4.57 -0.83
CA ILE A 56 -3.74 -3.62 0.03
C ILE A 56 -3.94 -2.22 -0.55
N ASP A 57 -4.66 -1.38 0.19
CA ASP A 57 -4.83 0.04 -0.15
C ASP A 57 -3.72 0.89 0.47
N ILE A 58 -3.14 1.80 -0.30
CA ILE A 58 -2.17 2.79 0.17
C ILE A 58 -2.60 4.17 -0.30
N ILE A 59 -2.73 5.13 0.62
CA ILE A 59 -2.93 6.54 0.28
C ILE A 59 -1.61 7.30 0.39
N LEU A 60 -1.46 8.33 -0.46
CA LEU A 60 -0.24 9.10 -0.65
C LEU A 60 -0.54 10.60 -0.64
N CYS A 61 0.40 11.39 -0.16
CA CYS A 61 0.43 12.85 -0.28
C CYS A 61 1.12 13.23 -1.60
N VAL A 62 0.32 13.53 -2.65
CA VAL A 62 0.82 13.70 -4.01
C VAL A 62 0.50 15.10 -4.53
N ASN A 63 1.54 15.85 -4.88
CA ASN A 63 1.41 17.15 -5.56
C ASN A 63 1.47 17.02 -7.08
N ASP A 64 2.19 16.02 -7.59
CA ASP A 64 2.37 15.72 -9.00
C ASP A 64 2.10 14.23 -9.25
N PHE A 65 0.94 13.93 -9.84
CA PHE A 65 0.52 12.56 -10.13
C PHE A 65 1.27 11.95 -11.31
N ASP A 66 1.70 12.77 -12.27
CA ASP A 66 2.40 12.27 -13.46
C ASP A 66 3.82 11.83 -13.08
N ALA A 67 4.49 12.57 -12.19
CA ALA A 67 5.77 12.17 -11.63
C ALA A 67 5.66 10.88 -10.79
N LEU A 68 4.58 10.71 -10.02
CA LEU A 68 4.31 9.47 -9.29
C LEU A 68 4.11 8.29 -10.25
N GLU A 69 3.30 8.48 -11.30
CA GLU A 69 3.03 7.44 -12.30
C GLU A 69 4.31 7.05 -13.05
N GLU A 70 5.13 8.02 -13.47
CA GLU A 70 6.43 7.76 -14.09
C GLU A 70 7.33 6.93 -13.16
N MET A 71 7.48 7.35 -11.90
CA MET A 71 8.27 6.61 -10.90
C MET A 71 7.77 5.17 -10.72
N LEU A 72 6.45 4.97 -10.58
CA LEU A 72 5.85 3.65 -10.41
C LEU A 72 6.02 2.77 -11.66
N SER A 73 5.93 3.37 -12.85
CA SER A 73 6.05 2.66 -14.13
C SER A 73 7.43 2.04 -14.37
N LEU A 74 8.47 2.51 -13.67
CA LEU A 74 9.82 1.95 -13.74
C LEU A 74 9.90 0.54 -13.15
N ASN A 75 9.04 0.23 -12.17
CA ASN A 75 9.10 -1.02 -11.41
C ASN A 75 7.83 -1.86 -11.52
N PHE A 76 6.71 -1.26 -11.91
CA PHE A 76 5.41 -1.93 -11.92
C PHE A 76 4.68 -1.75 -13.23
N ARG A 77 3.91 -2.79 -13.58
CA ARG A 77 2.76 -2.58 -14.47
C ARG A 77 1.71 -1.82 -13.69
N LEU A 78 1.12 -0.81 -14.33
CA LEU A 78 0.09 0.01 -13.70
C LEU A 78 -1.05 0.29 -14.67
N GLN A 79 -2.19 0.63 -14.08
CA GLN A 79 -3.37 1.15 -14.77
C GLN A 79 -3.82 2.41 -14.04
N ARG A 80 -4.26 3.44 -14.78
CA ARG A 80 -4.81 4.68 -14.23
C ARG A 80 -6.32 4.75 -14.52
N PRO A 81 -7.16 4.03 -13.74
CA PRO A 81 -8.61 4.00 -13.98
C PRO A 81 -9.30 5.34 -13.71
N ALA A 82 -8.66 6.23 -12.96
CA ALA A 82 -9.13 7.60 -12.71
C ALA A 82 -7.94 8.53 -12.44
N ASP A 83 -8.15 9.85 -12.55
CA ASP A 83 -7.10 10.87 -12.46
C ASP A 83 -6.18 10.73 -11.24
N ARG A 84 -6.71 10.28 -10.10
CA ARG A 84 -6.02 10.17 -8.81
C ARG A 84 -5.97 8.74 -8.26
N VAL A 85 -6.19 7.74 -9.10
CA VAL A 85 -6.17 6.33 -8.72
C VAL A 85 -5.23 5.59 -9.64
N ILE A 86 -4.24 4.92 -9.06
CA ILE A 86 -3.31 4.03 -9.76
C ILE A 86 -3.52 2.64 -9.19
N VAL A 87 -3.73 1.66 -10.07
CA VAL A 87 -3.87 0.25 -9.71
C VAL A 87 -2.65 -0.48 -10.23
N LEU A 88 -1.98 -1.22 -9.35
CA LEU A 88 -0.86 -2.09 -9.68
C LEU A 88 -1.35 -3.55 -9.71
N PRO A 89 -1.76 -4.07 -10.88
CA PRO A 89 -2.26 -5.45 -10.96
C PRO A 89 -1.12 -6.44 -10.71
N PHE A 90 -1.37 -7.39 -9.82
CA PHE A 90 -0.58 -8.61 -9.75
C PHE A 90 -1.25 -9.64 -10.67
N HIS A 91 -0.50 -10.14 -11.64
CA HIS A 91 -0.88 -11.33 -12.40
C HIS A 91 -0.07 -12.49 -11.84
N ASP A 92 -0.77 -13.56 -11.44
CA ASP A 92 -0.16 -14.87 -11.19
C ASP A 92 0.40 -15.47 -12.50
#